data_AF-A0A3M0XT70-F1
#
_entry.id   AF-A0A3M0XT70-F1
#
_cell.length_a   1.000
_cell.length_b   1.000
_cell.length_c   1.000
_cell.angle_alpha   90.00
_cell.angle_beta   90.00
_cell.angle_gamma   90.00
#
_symmetry.space_group_name_H-M   'P 1'
#
loop_
_entity.id
_entity.type
_entity.pdbx_description
1 polymer ?
#
loop_
_entity_poly.entity_id
_entity_poly.type
_entity_poly.pdbx_seq_one_letter_code
_entity_poly.pdbx_strand_id
1 'polypeptide(L)'
;MSDAHPPSAHRPEIEGPIVAHIEGDRCCPACGFNLVGSPVRREPVYGLYLLRCPECGRACPVDEHPRIERWTSRLTALLAALWLLGLTLATVGVGSLMLVGAGVATQALSGRFGLVVQQAFNESEEGQAFRQGVLRSAGNFDAAWLTEERRAALWREFGGTRRGLWIVGGSLVWLAVWLYPVGALGSVLALARRRWELLLVSLLPAVGAASLLLLIKRFTAGHTTVWSASEVVQRWLLVPWGVVGIVFCWASFALGLVSGRALARGLARALLPPRLCASLSILWTSQGLEPPRRSGALRRAARSS
;
A
#
# COMPACT_ATOMS: atom_id res chain seq x y z
N MET A 1 38.50 31.81 5.64
CA MET A 1 38.54 32.58 4.38
C MET A 1 37.13 33.00 4.08
N SER A 2 36.86 34.30 4.26
CA SER A 2 35.56 34.92 4.10
C SER A 2 35.40 35.27 2.63
N ASP A 3 34.54 34.55 1.91
CA ASP A 3 34.19 34.88 0.52
C ASP A 3 33.39 36.17 0.53
N ALA A 4 34.10 37.30 0.43
CA ALA A 4 33.52 38.61 0.25
C ALA A 4 32.68 38.56 -1.03
N HIS A 5 31.36 38.53 -0.89
CA HIS A 5 30.46 38.71 -2.01
C HIS A 5 30.82 40.05 -2.67
N PRO A 6 31.12 40.06 -3.99
CA PRO A 6 31.40 41.30 -4.68
C PRO A 6 30.22 42.26 -4.45
N PRO A 7 30.47 43.56 -4.23
CA PRO A 7 29.41 44.53 -4.04
C PRO A 7 28.44 44.39 -5.20
N SER A 8 27.17 44.12 -4.87
CA SER A 8 26.14 43.91 -5.88
C SER A 8 26.10 45.15 -6.77
N ALA A 9 26.67 45.05 -7.96
CA ALA A 9 26.60 46.11 -8.96
C ALA A 9 25.15 46.58 -9.01
N HIS A 10 24.94 47.88 -8.82
CA HIS A 10 23.63 48.49 -8.73
C HIS A 10 22.84 48.08 -9.96
N ARG A 11 22.04 47.02 -9.84
CA ARG A 11 21.32 46.48 -10.99
C ARG A 11 20.18 47.46 -11.24
N PRO A 12 20.05 47.99 -12.46
CA PRO A 12 19.03 49.00 -12.76
C PRO A 12 17.67 48.47 -12.32
N GLU A 13 16.98 49.25 -11.49
CA GLU A 13 15.63 48.93 -11.08
C GLU A 13 14.77 48.84 -12.35
N ILE A 14 13.83 47.89 -12.39
CA ILE A 14 12.93 47.79 -13.54
C ILE A 14 11.93 48.93 -13.39
N GLU A 15 12.23 50.05 -14.01
CA GLU A 15 11.32 51.19 -14.11
C GLU A 15 10.16 50.80 -15.03
N GLY A 16 9.00 50.61 -14.43
CA GLY A 16 7.78 50.23 -15.14
C GLY A 16 6.62 50.12 -14.17
N PRO A 17 5.39 50.41 -14.62
CA PRO A 17 4.19 50.27 -13.81
C PRO A 17 4.00 48.79 -13.42
N ILE A 18 3.57 48.56 -12.19
CA ILE A 18 3.15 47.24 -11.73
C ILE A 18 1.82 46.94 -12.41
N VAL A 19 1.77 45.87 -13.19
CA VAL A 19 0.57 45.48 -13.96
C VAL A 19 -0.22 44.40 -13.23
N ALA A 20 0.46 43.50 -12.52
CA ALA A 20 -0.16 42.39 -11.79
C ALA A 20 0.76 41.88 -10.67
N HIS A 21 0.26 40.94 -9.87
CA HIS A 21 1.07 40.11 -8.98
C HIS A 21 0.92 38.64 -9.38
N ILE A 22 1.93 37.81 -9.12
CA ILE A 22 1.83 36.38 -9.39
C ILE A 22 0.92 35.71 -8.35
N GLU A 23 -0.15 35.07 -8.81
CA GLU A 23 -1.09 34.32 -7.94
C GLU A 23 -0.74 32.82 -7.83
N GLY A 24 -0.04 32.25 -8.82
CA GLY A 24 0.30 30.82 -8.87
C GLY A 24 1.75 30.48 -8.47
N ASP A 25 1.99 29.25 -8.02
CA ASP A 25 3.34 28.75 -7.69
C ASP A 25 4.26 28.83 -8.92
N ARG A 26 5.19 29.77 -8.89
CA ARG A 26 6.21 29.96 -9.93
C ARG A 26 7.57 30.06 -9.30
N CYS A 27 8.44 29.10 -9.56
CA CYS A 27 9.81 29.13 -9.05
C CYS A 27 10.72 29.95 -9.97
N CYS A 28 11.65 30.71 -9.39
CA CYS A 28 12.73 31.34 -10.13
C CYS A 28 13.58 30.27 -10.84
N PRO A 29 13.85 30.37 -12.15
CA PRO A 29 14.63 29.36 -12.89
C PRO A 29 16.10 29.29 -12.48
N ALA A 30 16.61 30.27 -11.72
CA ALA A 30 18.00 30.28 -11.26
C ALA A 30 18.19 29.69 -9.86
N CYS A 31 17.39 30.11 -8.89
CA CYS A 31 17.57 29.72 -7.49
C CYS A 31 16.44 28.85 -6.93
N GLY A 32 15.33 28.68 -7.66
CA GLY A 32 14.17 27.91 -7.21
C GLY A 32 13.26 28.61 -6.20
N PHE A 33 13.53 29.87 -5.84
CA PHE A 33 12.67 30.64 -4.93
C PHE A 33 11.26 30.81 -5.49
N ASN A 34 10.23 30.64 -4.66
CA ASN A 34 8.83 30.80 -5.07
C ASN A 34 8.44 32.28 -5.20
N LEU A 35 7.95 32.67 -6.37
CA LEU A 35 7.67 34.04 -6.78
C LEU A 35 6.21 34.47 -6.56
N VAL A 36 5.38 33.65 -5.89
CA VAL A 36 4.01 34.02 -5.49
C VAL A 36 4.01 35.36 -4.76
N GLY A 37 3.10 36.26 -5.17
CA GLY A 37 2.97 37.62 -4.64
C GLY A 37 4.03 38.60 -5.14
N SER A 38 4.98 38.19 -5.99
CA SER A 38 5.96 39.11 -6.56
C SER A 38 5.30 40.03 -7.60
N PRO A 39 5.63 41.34 -7.63
CA PRO A 39 5.05 42.28 -8.58
C PRO A 39 5.57 42.03 -10.00
N VAL A 40 4.65 41.98 -10.95
CA VAL A 40 4.93 41.91 -12.38
C VAL A 40 4.93 43.32 -12.95
N ARG A 41 6.03 43.71 -13.58
CA ARG A 41 6.19 45.02 -14.22
C ARG A 41 6.28 44.87 -15.73
N ARG A 42 5.74 45.84 -16.46
CA ARG A 42 5.92 45.90 -17.91
C ARG A 42 7.17 46.71 -18.22
N GLU A 43 8.13 46.07 -18.88
CA GLU A 43 9.38 46.67 -19.29
C GLU A 43 9.11 47.63 -20.48
N PRO A 44 9.63 48.88 -20.44
CA PRO A 44 9.17 49.94 -21.33
C PRO A 44 9.68 49.81 -22.77
N VAL A 45 10.84 49.18 -23.01
CA VAL A 45 11.47 49.14 -24.34
C VAL A 45 10.83 48.07 -25.22
N TYR A 46 10.69 46.86 -24.69
CA TYR A 46 10.18 45.69 -25.41
C TYR A 46 8.72 45.38 -25.08
N GLY A 47 8.16 46.04 -24.06
CA GLY A 47 6.78 45.81 -23.63
C GLY A 47 6.58 44.46 -22.95
N LEU A 48 7.66 43.78 -22.55
CA LEU A 48 7.65 42.45 -21.94
C LEU A 48 7.26 42.52 -20.47
N TYR A 49 6.52 41.53 -20.00
CA TYR A 49 6.23 41.40 -18.58
C TYR A 49 7.42 40.72 -17.89
N LEU A 50 8.03 41.41 -16.94
CA LEU A 50 9.19 40.94 -16.19
C LEU A 50 8.90 41.04 -14.69
N LEU A 51 9.50 40.14 -13.92
CA LEU A 51 9.62 40.27 -12.47
C LEU A 51 11.07 40.03 -12.04
N ARG A 52 11.43 40.48 -10.84
CA ARG A 52 12.72 40.12 -10.22
C ARG A 52 12.51 39.17 -9.06
N CYS A 53 13.33 38.13 -9.02
CA CYS A 53 13.38 37.27 -7.85
C CYS A 53 13.90 38.07 -6.65
N PRO A 54 13.18 38.09 -5.51
CA PRO A 54 13.63 38.82 -4.32
C PRO A 54 14.85 38.20 -3.64
N GLU A 55 15.17 36.93 -3.94
CA GLU A 55 16.33 36.25 -3.37
C GLU A 55 17.60 36.49 -4.21
N CYS A 56 17.58 36.15 -5.52
CA CYS A 56 18.77 36.22 -6.37
C CYS A 56 18.84 37.47 -7.27
N GLY A 57 17.79 38.29 -7.28
CA GLY A 57 17.68 39.51 -8.06
C GLY A 57 17.66 39.30 -9.58
N ARG A 58 17.49 38.06 -10.05
CA ARG A 58 17.47 37.74 -11.48
C ARG A 58 16.13 38.16 -12.10
N ALA A 59 16.19 38.86 -13.23
CA ALA A 59 15.00 39.15 -14.03
C ALA A 59 14.46 37.85 -14.64
N CYS A 60 13.19 37.58 -14.40
CA CYS A 60 12.49 36.41 -14.88
C CYS A 60 11.37 36.90 -15.82
N PRO A 61 11.36 36.50 -17.10
CA PRO A 61 10.27 36.83 -17.98
C PRO A 61 8.99 36.15 -17.50
N VAL A 62 7.92 36.92 -17.44
CA VAL A 62 6.55 36.43 -17.29
C VAL A 62 6.06 36.05 -18.68
N ASP A 63 6.79 35.14 -19.33
CA ASP A 63 6.21 34.46 -20.48
C ASP A 63 5.15 33.51 -19.94
N GLU A 64 3.89 33.78 -20.31
CA GLU A 64 2.93 32.71 -20.51
C GLU A 64 3.55 31.81 -21.58
N HIS A 65 3.87 30.56 -21.28
CA HIS A 65 4.17 29.58 -22.33
C HIS A 65 2.88 28.82 -22.65
N PRO A 66 1.97 29.32 -23.52
CA PRO A 66 0.74 28.61 -23.89
C PRO A 66 0.98 27.41 -24.82
N ARG A 67 2.23 27.09 -25.17
CA ARG A 67 2.51 26.04 -26.18
C ARG A 67 2.63 24.63 -25.63
N ILE A 68 2.94 24.43 -24.35
CA ILE A 68 2.99 23.07 -23.78
C ILE A 68 1.61 22.65 -23.25
N GLU A 69 0.68 23.58 -23.07
CA GLU A 69 -0.59 23.34 -22.38
C GLU A 69 -1.46 22.23 -23.00
N ARG A 70 -1.46 22.11 -24.35
CA ARG A 70 -2.16 21.02 -25.05
C ARG A 70 -1.47 19.66 -24.93
N TRP A 71 -0.15 19.65 -24.76
CA TRP A 71 0.61 18.41 -24.63
C TRP A 71 0.67 17.96 -23.15
N THR A 72 0.75 18.90 -22.21
CA THR A 72 0.62 18.63 -20.78
C THR A 72 -0.78 18.14 -20.44
N SER A 73 -1.85 18.65 -21.04
CA SER A 73 -3.20 18.12 -20.79
C SER A 73 -3.36 16.66 -21.24
N ARG A 74 -2.76 16.29 -22.37
CA ARG A 74 -2.72 14.90 -22.84
C ARG A 74 -1.84 14.01 -21.95
N LEU A 75 -0.66 14.49 -21.57
CA LEU A 75 0.24 13.76 -20.69
C LEU A 75 -0.35 13.58 -19.28
N THR A 76 -1.00 14.61 -18.74
CA THR A 76 -1.66 14.53 -17.43
C THR A 76 -2.83 13.57 -17.47
N ALA A 77 -3.64 13.58 -18.53
CA ALA A 77 -4.69 12.58 -18.73
C ALA A 77 -4.13 11.15 -18.83
N LEU A 78 -3.05 10.95 -19.60
CA LEU A 78 -2.37 9.66 -19.70
C LEU A 78 -1.80 9.22 -18.35
N LEU A 79 -1.13 10.12 -17.62
CA LEU A 79 -0.57 9.82 -16.31
C LEU A 79 -1.67 9.50 -15.30
N ALA A 80 -2.80 10.20 -15.34
CA ALA A 80 -3.96 9.91 -14.52
C ALA A 80 -4.57 8.54 -14.86
N ALA A 81 -4.67 8.19 -16.15
CA ALA A 81 -5.14 6.87 -16.58
C ALA A 81 -4.20 5.75 -16.15
N LEU A 82 -2.88 5.92 -16.33
CA LEU A 82 -1.86 4.98 -15.87
C LEU A 82 -1.87 4.84 -14.34
N TRP A 83 -2.08 5.95 -13.63
CA TRP A 83 -2.21 5.95 -12.18
C TRP A 83 -3.44 5.16 -11.72
N LEU A 84 -4.61 5.40 -12.33
CA LEU A 84 -5.84 4.66 -12.05
C LEU A 84 -5.70 3.16 -12.38
N LEU A 85 -5.07 2.82 -13.50
CA LEU A 85 -4.75 1.45 -13.85
C LEU A 85 -3.84 0.81 -12.80
N GLY A 86 -2.78 1.51 -12.39
CA GLY A 86 -1.87 1.07 -11.33
C GLY A 86 -2.59 0.82 -10.01
N LEU A 87 -3.48 1.73 -9.60
CA LEU A 87 -4.32 1.56 -8.39
C LEU A 87 -5.24 0.34 -8.50
N THR A 88 -5.84 0.12 -9.67
CA THR A 88 -6.73 -1.02 -9.91
C THR A 88 -5.94 -2.33 -9.84
N LEU A 89 -4.81 -2.42 -10.53
CA LEU A 89 -3.92 -3.57 -10.50
C LEU A 89 -3.37 -3.84 -9.08
N ALA A 90 -3.01 -2.81 -8.34
CA ALA A 90 -2.59 -2.94 -6.95
C ALA A 90 -3.72 -3.49 -6.07
N THR A 91 -4.95 -3.03 -6.25
CA THR A 91 -6.12 -3.50 -5.49
C THR A 91 -6.40 -4.97 -5.79
N VAL A 92 -6.40 -5.35 -7.07
CA VAL A 92 -6.56 -6.75 -7.50
C VAL A 92 -5.42 -7.61 -6.96
N GLY A 93 -4.16 -7.14 -7.06
CA GLY A 93 -2.98 -7.85 -6.57
C GLY A 93 -3.05 -8.11 -5.07
N VAL A 94 -3.44 -7.11 -4.28
CA VAL A 94 -3.63 -7.25 -2.82
C VAL A 94 -4.77 -8.24 -2.51
N GLY A 95 -5.91 -8.14 -3.21
CA GLY A 95 -7.01 -9.11 -3.06
C GLY A 95 -6.59 -10.54 -3.39
N SER A 96 -5.81 -10.74 -4.46
CA SER A 96 -5.24 -12.03 -4.83
C SER A 96 -4.30 -12.57 -3.76
N LEU A 97 -3.43 -11.73 -3.18
CA LEU A 97 -2.55 -12.14 -2.07
C LEU A 97 -3.34 -12.55 -0.82
N MET A 98 -4.45 -11.86 -0.51
CA MET A 98 -5.35 -12.25 0.58
C MET A 98 -6.02 -13.60 0.31
N LEU A 99 -6.44 -13.85 -0.93
CA LEU A 99 -7.00 -15.14 -1.33
C LEU A 99 -5.97 -16.27 -1.25
N VAL A 100 -4.72 -16.00 -1.64
CA VAL A 100 -3.59 -16.92 -1.43
C VAL A 100 -3.40 -17.18 0.07
N GLY A 101 -3.52 -16.16 0.92
CA GLY A 101 -3.51 -16.32 2.38
C GLY A 101 -4.60 -17.25 2.91
N ALA A 102 -5.83 -17.12 2.41
CA ALA A 102 -6.91 -18.06 2.73
C ALA A 102 -6.58 -19.49 2.29
N GLY A 103 -6.02 -19.64 1.08
CA GLY A 103 -5.58 -20.91 0.53
C GLY A 103 -4.51 -21.57 1.39
N VAL A 104 -3.44 -20.84 1.72
CA VAL A 104 -2.32 -21.31 2.55
C VAL A 104 -2.80 -21.71 3.95
N ALA A 105 -3.64 -20.87 4.59
CA ALA A 105 -4.22 -21.18 5.90
C ALA A 105 -5.01 -22.50 5.86
N THR A 106 -5.85 -22.66 4.84
CA THR A 106 -6.69 -23.85 4.71
C THR A 106 -5.85 -25.09 4.37
N GLN A 107 -4.91 -24.99 3.44
CA GLN A 107 -4.06 -26.11 2.99
C GLN A 107 -3.11 -26.60 4.09
N ALA A 108 -2.47 -25.69 4.84
CA ALA A 108 -1.57 -26.06 5.93
C ALA A 108 -2.29 -26.88 7.01
N LEU A 109 -3.55 -26.53 7.28
CA LEU A 109 -4.38 -27.24 8.25
C LEU A 109 -4.98 -28.52 7.66
N SER A 110 -5.52 -28.46 6.44
CA SER A 110 -6.20 -29.60 5.81
C SER A 110 -5.24 -30.73 5.46
N GLY A 111 -4.00 -30.43 5.08
CA GLY A 111 -2.98 -31.45 4.84
C GLY A 111 -2.66 -32.25 6.11
N ARG A 112 -2.46 -31.56 7.25
CA ARG A 112 -2.12 -32.21 8.52
C ARG A 112 -3.31 -32.91 9.17
N PHE A 113 -4.48 -32.27 9.19
CA PHE A 113 -5.69 -32.85 9.76
C PHE A 113 -6.24 -33.98 8.87
N GLY A 114 -6.11 -33.84 7.54
CA GLY A 114 -6.49 -34.87 6.58
C GLY A 114 -5.74 -36.19 6.80
N LEU A 115 -4.47 -36.16 7.22
CA LEU A 115 -3.73 -37.38 7.57
C LEU A 115 -4.34 -38.11 8.79
N VAL A 116 -4.72 -37.36 9.83
CA VAL A 116 -5.39 -37.94 11.02
C VAL A 116 -6.74 -38.54 10.65
N VAL A 117 -7.53 -37.81 9.86
CA VAL A 117 -8.82 -38.30 9.36
C VAL A 117 -8.66 -39.54 8.49
N GLN A 118 -7.67 -39.56 7.59
CA GLN A 118 -7.40 -40.72 6.72
C GLN A 118 -6.96 -41.93 7.53
N GLN A 119 -6.10 -41.73 8.55
CA GLN A 119 -5.64 -42.81 9.42
C GLN A 119 -6.81 -43.41 10.20
N ALA A 120 -7.64 -42.57 10.85
CA ALA A 120 -8.81 -43.02 11.58
C ALA A 120 -9.83 -43.75 10.69
N PHE A 121 -10.02 -43.29 9.44
CA PHE A 121 -10.86 -43.98 8.47
C PHE A 121 -10.30 -45.36 8.12
N ASN A 122 -9.01 -45.44 7.82
CA ASN A 122 -8.35 -46.70 7.49
C ASN A 122 -8.47 -47.71 8.65
N GLU A 123 -8.39 -47.27 9.90
CA GLU A 123 -8.50 -48.14 11.07
C GLU A 123 -9.94 -48.62 11.33
N SER A 124 -10.96 -47.89 10.84
CA SER A 124 -12.37 -48.26 11.01
C SER A 124 -12.81 -49.46 10.16
N GLU A 125 -13.78 -50.24 10.64
CA GLU A 125 -14.39 -51.38 9.91
C GLU A 125 -14.95 -50.95 8.55
N GLU A 126 -15.61 -49.78 8.50
CA GLU A 126 -16.14 -49.18 7.27
C GLU A 126 -15.03 -48.92 6.25
N GLY A 127 -13.88 -48.39 6.69
CA GLY A 127 -12.72 -48.15 5.82
C GLY A 127 -11.99 -49.42 5.39
N GLN A 128 -12.05 -50.49 6.19
CA GLN A 128 -11.54 -51.81 5.79
C GLN A 128 -12.46 -52.45 4.74
N ALA A 129 -13.78 -52.44 4.96
CA ALA A 129 -14.78 -52.93 4.02
C ALA A 129 -14.74 -52.15 2.69
N PHE A 130 -14.59 -50.82 2.76
CA PHE A 130 -14.44 -49.97 1.58
C PHE A 130 -13.20 -50.33 0.75
N ARG A 131 -12.08 -50.70 1.39
CA ARG A 131 -10.85 -51.13 0.71
C ARG A 131 -10.96 -52.51 0.07
N GLN A 132 -11.77 -53.41 0.64
CA GLN A 132 -11.98 -54.75 0.10
C GLN A 132 -12.97 -54.77 -1.07
N GLY A 133 -13.92 -53.82 -1.12
CA GLY A 133 -15.06 -53.87 -2.04
C GLY A 133 -14.85 -53.25 -3.44
N VAL A 134 -13.77 -52.50 -3.71
CA VAL A 134 -13.68 -51.74 -4.98
C VAL A 134 -12.24 -51.66 -5.52
N LEU A 135 -12.08 -51.79 -6.86
CA LEU A 135 -10.92 -51.36 -7.68
C LEU A 135 -10.69 -49.83 -7.62
N ARG A 136 -10.87 -49.21 -6.46
CA ARG A 136 -10.76 -47.76 -6.27
C ARG A 136 -9.36 -47.44 -5.79
N SER A 137 -8.78 -46.41 -6.41
CA SER A 137 -7.46 -45.87 -6.10
C SER A 137 -7.29 -45.67 -4.59
N ALA A 138 -6.13 -46.11 -4.07
CA ALA A 138 -5.69 -45.78 -2.72
C ALA A 138 -5.77 -44.25 -2.53
N GLY A 139 -6.67 -43.79 -1.65
CA GLY A 139 -6.88 -42.36 -1.38
C GLY A 139 -8.34 -41.90 -1.43
N ASN A 140 -9.27 -42.76 -1.82
CA ASN A 140 -10.70 -42.43 -1.83
C ASN A 140 -11.30 -42.53 -0.43
N PHE A 141 -12.03 -41.49 -0.02
CA PHE A 141 -12.65 -41.34 1.30
C PHE A 141 -14.15 -41.11 1.15
N ASP A 142 -14.96 -41.84 1.92
CA ASP A 142 -16.40 -41.59 1.99
C ASP A 142 -16.70 -40.41 2.92
N ALA A 143 -17.16 -39.29 2.34
CA ALA A 143 -17.50 -38.10 3.11
C ALA A 143 -18.61 -38.35 4.14
N ALA A 144 -19.48 -39.34 3.93
CA ALA A 144 -20.57 -39.69 4.86
C ALA A 144 -20.04 -40.31 6.17
N TRP A 145 -18.88 -40.97 6.14
CA TRP A 145 -18.24 -41.54 7.33
C TRP A 145 -17.87 -40.46 8.37
N LEU A 146 -17.59 -39.24 7.89
CA LEU A 146 -17.11 -38.13 8.69
C LEU A 146 -18.27 -37.33 9.32
N THR A 147 -19.04 -37.99 10.18
CA THR A 147 -20.16 -37.38 10.92
C THR A 147 -19.71 -36.20 11.78
N GLU A 148 -20.64 -35.32 12.18
CA GLU A 148 -20.32 -34.15 13.02
C GLU A 148 -19.66 -34.52 14.36
N GLU A 149 -20.13 -35.59 15.00
CA GLU A 149 -19.56 -36.11 16.25
C GLU A 149 -18.11 -36.61 16.05
N ARG A 150 -17.87 -37.41 15.00
CA ARG A 150 -16.52 -37.90 14.65
C ARG A 150 -15.59 -36.73 14.31
N ARG A 151 -16.07 -35.72 13.59
CA ARG A 151 -15.30 -34.50 13.31
C ARG A 151 -14.85 -33.79 14.60
N ALA A 152 -15.76 -33.60 15.54
CA ALA A 152 -15.44 -32.94 16.80
C ALA A 152 -14.49 -33.78 17.67
N ALA A 153 -14.59 -35.11 17.64
CA ALA A 153 -13.66 -36.01 18.32
C ALA A 153 -12.25 -35.96 17.71
N LEU A 154 -12.13 -36.16 16.39
CA LEU A 154 -10.86 -36.11 15.67
C LEU A 154 -10.20 -34.73 15.75
N TRP A 155 -10.99 -33.66 15.75
CA TRP A 155 -10.46 -32.30 15.93
C TRP A 155 -9.84 -32.10 17.33
N ARG A 156 -10.45 -32.67 18.37
CA ARG A 156 -9.88 -32.65 19.74
C ARG A 156 -8.58 -33.45 19.79
N GLU A 157 -8.56 -34.64 19.20
CA GLU A 157 -7.36 -35.49 19.10
C GLU A 157 -6.22 -34.81 18.35
N PHE A 158 -6.54 -34.09 17.27
CA PHE A 158 -5.57 -33.32 16.51
C PHE A 158 -4.89 -32.23 17.37
N GLY A 159 -5.51 -31.80 18.48
CA GLY A 159 -5.03 -30.72 19.36
C GLY A 159 -5.90 -29.46 19.28
N GLY A 160 -7.07 -29.55 18.65
CA GLY A 160 -8.11 -28.52 18.64
C GLY A 160 -7.73 -27.20 17.99
N THR A 161 -8.45 -26.15 18.37
CA THR A 161 -8.30 -24.78 17.84
C THR A 161 -6.92 -24.19 18.12
N ARG A 162 -6.31 -24.51 19.28
CA ARG A 162 -4.98 -24.02 19.66
C ARG A 162 -3.90 -24.49 18.69
N ARG A 163 -3.86 -25.78 18.36
CA ARG A 163 -2.89 -26.31 17.40
C ARG A 163 -3.17 -25.80 15.98
N GLY A 164 -4.45 -25.69 15.61
CA GLY A 164 -4.86 -25.09 14.34
C GLY A 164 -4.35 -23.65 14.18
N LEU A 165 -4.54 -22.81 15.20
CA LEU A 165 -4.04 -21.42 15.23
C LEU A 165 -2.52 -21.35 15.11
N TRP A 166 -1.78 -22.26 15.75
CA TRP A 166 -0.32 -22.30 15.64
C TRP A 166 0.16 -22.65 14.23
N ILE A 167 -0.46 -23.64 13.60
CA ILE A 167 -0.12 -24.07 12.23
C ILE A 167 -0.44 -22.94 11.25
N VAL A 168 -1.65 -22.42 11.32
CA VAL A 168 -2.13 -21.36 10.42
C VAL A 168 -1.36 -20.06 10.66
N GLY A 169 -1.16 -19.67 11.92
CA GLY A 169 -0.41 -18.48 12.29
C GLY A 169 1.03 -18.50 11.76
N GLY A 170 1.74 -19.62 11.92
CA GLY A 170 3.09 -19.78 11.39
C GLY A 170 3.17 -19.55 9.87
N SER A 171 2.23 -20.13 9.11
CA SER A 171 2.17 -19.94 7.66
C SER A 171 1.75 -18.52 7.24
N LEU A 172 0.84 -17.90 7.98
CA LEU A 172 0.35 -16.55 7.68
C LEU A 172 1.36 -15.45 8.01
N VAL A 173 2.24 -15.64 8.99
CA VAL A 173 3.29 -14.66 9.33
C VAL A 173 4.16 -14.35 8.11
N TRP A 174 4.53 -15.36 7.31
CA TRP A 174 5.31 -15.15 6.09
C TRP A 174 4.59 -14.22 5.10
N LEU A 175 3.28 -14.42 4.90
CA LEU A 175 2.49 -13.55 4.02
C LEU A 175 2.31 -12.14 4.59
N ALA A 176 2.16 -12.03 5.92
CA ALA A 176 2.08 -10.73 6.58
C ALA A 176 3.36 -9.90 6.38
N VAL A 177 4.54 -10.53 6.39
CA VAL A 177 5.83 -9.87 6.10
C VAL A 177 5.85 -9.24 4.70
N TRP A 178 5.18 -9.84 3.71
CA TRP A 178 5.08 -9.28 2.36
C TRP A 178 3.96 -8.25 2.20
N LEU A 179 2.82 -8.44 2.86
CA LEU A 179 1.69 -7.51 2.77
C LEU A 179 1.93 -6.19 3.51
N TYR A 180 2.67 -6.23 4.62
CA TYR A 180 3.01 -5.04 5.39
C TYR A 180 3.73 -3.95 4.57
N PRO A 181 4.86 -4.22 3.87
CA PRO A 181 5.54 -3.22 3.08
C PRO A 181 4.70 -2.72 1.90
N VAL A 182 3.85 -3.58 1.30
CA VAL A 182 2.91 -3.16 0.25
C VAL A 182 1.90 -2.15 0.81
N GLY A 183 1.36 -2.40 2.01
CA GLY A 183 0.52 -1.44 2.72
C GLY A 183 1.26 -0.15 3.05
N ALA A 184 2.51 -0.25 3.52
CA ALA A 184 3.33 0.92 3.83
C ALA A 184 3.59 1.80 2.60
N LEU A 185 3.94 1.20 1.46
CA LEU A 185 4.10 1.90 0.19
C LEU A 185 2.79 2.53 -0.27
N GLY A 186 1.68 1.80 -0.19
CA GLY A 186 0.34 2.30 -0.50
C GLY A 186 -0.03 3.55 0.31
N SER A 187 0.40 3.64 1.57
CA SER A 187 0.14 4.81 2.43
C SER A 187 0.84 6.09 1.95
N VAL A 188 2.01 5.94 1.32
CA VAL A 188 2.82 7.03 0.77
C VAL A 188 2.30 7.43 -0.61
N LEU A 189 1.89 6.46 -1.43
CA LEU A 189 1.25 6.77 -2.72
C LEU A 189 -0.07 7.54 -2.54
N ALA A 190 -0.80 7.25 -1.46
CA ALA A 190 -2.06 7.92 -1.15
C ALA A 190 -1.92 9.07 -0.14
N LEU A 191 -0.86 9.89 -0.25
CA LEU A 191 -0.56 11.01 0.67
C LEU A 191 -1.71 12.00 0.88
N ALA A 192 -2.49 12.28 -0.18
CA ALA A 192 -3.57 13.26 -0.14
C ALA A 192 -4.81 12.83 0.67
N ARG A 193 -4.91 11.53 1.03
CA ARG A 193 -6.11 10.97 1.66
C ARG A 193 -6.01 10.95 3.19
N ARG A 194 -7.15 11.06 3.88
CA ARG A 194 -7.21 10.90 5.34
C ARG A 194 -6.95 9.44 5.71
N ARG A 195 -6.38 9.18 6.90
CA ARG A 195 -6.00 7.82 7.33
C ARG A 195 -7.18 6.85 7.36
N TRP A 196 -8.35 7.30 7.80
CA TRP A 196 -9.56 6.46 7.85
C TRP A 196 -10.09 6.12 6.45
N GLU A 197 -9.96 7.02 5.47
CA GLU A 197 -10.34 6.75 4.08
C GLU A 197 -9.51 5.61 3.49
N LEU A 198 -8.22 5.54 3.84
CA LEU A 198 -7.35 4.43 3.41
C LEU A 198 -7.78 3.09 4.00
N LEU A 199 -8.22 3.07 5.26
CA LEU A 199 -8.72 1.86 5.90
C LEU A 199 -10.05 1.41 5.30
N LEU A 200 -10.92 2.34 4.88
CA LEU A 200 -12.14 1.97 4.15
C LEU A 200 -11.83 1.43 2.75
N VAL A 201 -10.91 2.07 2.02
CA VAL A 201 -10.49 1.59 0.70
C VAL A 201 -9.81 0.22 0.79
N SER A 202 -9.05 -0.06 1.86
CA SER A 202 -8.42 -1.37 2.05
C SER A 202 -9.40 -2.50 2.36
N LEU A 203 -10.65 -2.19 2.75
CA LEU A 203 -11.70 -3.20 2.90
C LEU A 203 -12.18 -3.75 1.55
N LEU A 204 -12.08 -2.98 0.45
CA LEU A 204 -12.51 -3.43 -0.88
C LEU A 204 -11.83 -4.74 -1.32
N PRO A 205 -10.49 -4.87 -1.32
CA PRO A 205 -9.84 -6.13 -1.68
C PRO A 205 -10.15 -7.26 -0.69
N ALA A 206 -10.35 -6.96 0.60
CA ALA A 206 -10.71 -7.98 1.59
C ALA A 206 -12.13 -8.53 1.38
N VAL A 207 -13.11 -7.67 1.13
CA VAL A 207 -14.48 -8.04 0.77
C VAL A 207 -14.52 -8.80 -0.55
N GLY A 208 -13.73 -8.35 -1.54
CA GLY A 208 -13.57 -9.03 -2.82
C GLY A 208 -13.02 -10.45 -2.67
N ALA A 209 -11.95 -10.61 -1.89
CA ALA A 209 -11.35 -11.91 -1.59
C ALA A 209 -12.33 -12.83 -0.83
N ALA A 210 -13.07 -12.31 0.16
CA ALA A 210 -14.07 -13.07 0.90
C ALA A 210 -15.24 -13.52 0.00
N SER A 211 -15.72 -12.64 -0.87
CA SER A 211 -16.79 -12.95 -1.83
C SER A 211 -16.34 -14.04 -2.81
N LEU A 212 -15.11 -13.93 -3.33
CA LEU A 212 -14.53 -14.91 -4.23
C LEU A 212 -14.30 -16.26 -3.54
N LEU A 213 -13.87 -16.28 -2.28
CA LEU A 213 -13.74 -17.50 -1.48
C LEU A 213 -15.09 -18.23 -1.34
N LEU A 214 -16.17 -17.50 -1.07
CA LEU A 214 -17.52 -18.06 -1.00
C LEU A 214 -17.98 -18.60 -2.36
N LEU A 215 -17.64 -17.92 -3.45
CA LEU A 215 -17.91 -18.37 -4.81
C LEU A 215 -17.18 -19.68 -5.11
N ILE A 216 -15.88 -19.77 -4.78
CA ILE A 216 -15.07 -20.99 -4.93
C ILE A 216 -15.69 -22.16 -4.15
N LYS A 217 -16.13 -21.92 -2.90
CA LYS A 217 -16.84 -22.95 -2.12
C LYS A 217 -18.09 -23.44 -2.84
N ARG A 218 -18.90 -22.52 -3.38
CA ARG A 218 -20.14 -22.86 -4.08
C ARG A 218 -19.88 -23.69 -5.33
N PHE A 219 -18.88 -23.32 -6.14
CA PHE A 219 -18.54 -24.06 -7.36
C PHE A 219 -17.94 -25.43 -7.08
N THR A 220 -17.12 -25.55 -6.05
CA THR A 220 -16.49 -26.83 -5.73
C THR A 220 -17.51 -27.84 -5.19
N ALA A 221 -18.56 -27.42 -4.49
CA ALA A 221 -19.52 -28.30 -3.81
C ALA A 221 -20.16 -29.40 -4.70
N GLY A 222 -20.25 -29.25 -6.02
CA GLY A 222 -21.13 -30.07 -6.86
C GLY A 222 -20.50 -31.17 -7.74
N HIS A 223 -19.20 -31.45 -7.74
CA HIS A 223 -18.58 -32.13 -8.90
C HIS A 223 -17.91 -33.51 -8.73
N THR A 224 -17.79 -34.11 -7.55
CA THR A 224 -17.38 -35.53 -7.45
C THR A 224 -17.98 -36.22 -6.22
N THR A 225 -18.21 -37.54 -6.31
CA THR A 225 -18.62 -38.39 -5.17
C THR A 225 -17.42 -38.99 -4.45
N VAL A 226 -16.23 -38.86 -5.01
CA VAL A 226 -14.99 -39.45 -4.50
C VAL A 226 -13.99 -38.32 -4.24
N TRP A 227 -13.53 -38.25 -3.01
CA TRP A 227 -12.64 -37.19 -2.50
C TRP A 227 -11.51 -37.84 -1.72
N SER A 228 -10.37 -37.17 -1.67
CA SER A 228 -9.37 -37.45 -0.65
C SER A 228 -9.81 -36.89 0.71
N ALA A 229 -9.37 -37.50 1.82
CA ALA A 229 -9.69 -37.00 3.16
C ALA A 229 -9.29 -35.53 3.36
N SER A 230 -8.15 -35.11 2.77
CA SER A 230 -7.69 -33.72 2.82
C SER A 230 -8.62 -32.75 2.07
N GLU A 231 -9.25 -33.15 0.97
CA GLU A 231 -10.22 -32.32 0.25
C GLU A 231 -11.54 -32.19 1.01
N VAL A 232 -12.03 -33.28 1.61
CA VAL A 232 -13.24 -33.25 2.46
C VAL A 232 -13.00 -32.31 3.66
N VAL A 233 -11.85 -32.47 4.30
CA VAL A 233 -11.40 -31.60 5.38
C VAL A 233 -11.24 -30.15 4.90
N GLN A 234 -10.64 -29.93 3.73
CA GLN A 234 -10.44 -28.61 3.15
C GLN A 234 -11.78 -27.90 2.97
N ARG A 235 -12.82 -28.56 2.43
CA ARG A 235 -14.16 -27.96 2.25
C ARG A 235 -14.78 -27.50 3.56
N TRP A 236 -14.61 -28.28 4.62
CA TRP A 236 -15.09 -27.94 5.96
C TRP A 236 -14.33 -26.73 6.53
N LEU A 237 -13.01 -26.73 6.39
CA LEU A 237 -12.14 -25.69 6.96
C LEU A 237 -12.07 -24.42 6.10
N LEU A 238 -12.43 -24.48 4.82
CA LEU A 238 -12.20 -23.42 3.83
C LEU A 238 -12.79 -22.08 4.26
N VAL A 239 -14.03 -22.07 4.75
CA VAL A 239 -14.68 -20.82 5.16
C VAL A 239 -14.12 -20.30 6.48
N PRO A 240 -14.17 -21.04 7.61
CA PRO A 240 -13.74 -20.49 8.89
C PRO A 240 -12.26 -20.09 8.86
N TRP A 241 -11.38 -20.94 8.32
CA TRP A 241 -9.95 -20.66 8.30
C TRP A 241 -9.52 -19.77 7.13
N GLY A 242 -10.23 -19.82 6.00
CA GLY A 242 -10.02 -18.86 4.92
C GLY A 242 -10.37 -17.44 5.33
N VAL A 243 -11.47 -17.25 6.08
CA VAL A 243 -11.84 -15.94 6.65
C VAL A 243 -10.78 -15.46 7.65
N VAL A 244 -10.29 -16.34 8.54
CA VAL A 244 -9.17 -16.00 9.44
C VAL A 244 -7.94 -15.56 8.66
N GLY A 245 -7.59 -16.27 7.59
CA GLY A 245 -6.49 -15.91 6.69
C GLY A 245 -6.68 -14.52 6.06
N ILE A 246 -7.86 -14.24 5.50
CA ILE A 246 -8.18 -12.93 4.90
C ILE A 246 -8.10 -11.82 5.94
N VAL A 247 -8.71 -12.00 7.12
CA VAL A 247 -8.70 -11.01 8.20
C VAL A 247 -7.27 -10.72 8.66
N PHE A 248 -6.44 -11.75 8.83
CA PHE A 248 -5.05 -11.59 9.24
C PHE A 248 -4.22 -10.87 8.17
N CYS A 249 -4.35 -11.27 6.90
CA CYS A 249 -3.69 -10.60 5.78
C CYS A 249 -4.12 -9.14 5.64
N TRP A 250 -5.42 -8.85 5.78
CA TRP A 250 -5.96 -7.49 5.81
C TRP A 250 -5.43 -6.69 6.98
N ALA A 251 -5.38 -7.26 8.19
CA ALA A 251 -4.84 -6.58 9.36
C ALA A 251 -3.37 -6.20 9.17
N SER A 252 -2.55 -7.08 8.60
CA SER A 252 -1.14 -6.75 8.28
C SER A 252 -1.03 -5.62 7.25
N PHE A 253 -1.82 -5.70 6.17
CA PHE A 253 -1.86 -4.66 5.15
C PHE A 253 -2.33 -3.31 5.70
N ALA A 254 -3.39 -3.31 6.51
CA ALA A 254 -3.94 -2.14 7.18
C ALA A 254 -2.94 -1.54 8.18
N LEU A 255 -2.20 -2.38 8.92
CA LEU A 255 -1.13 -1.93 9.81
C LEU A 255 -0.04 -1.20 9.01
N GLY A 256 0.37 -1.76 7.86
CA GLY A 256 1.27 -1.11 6.92
C GLY A 256 0.72 0.24 6.43
N LEU A 257 -0.57 0.31 6.07
CA LEU A 257 -1.20 1.56 5.63
C LEU A 257 -1.17 2.66 6.70
N VAL A 258 -1.33 2.30 7.98
CA VAL A 258 -1.33 3.27 9.09
C VAL A 258 0.11 3.70 9.43
N SER A 259 1.05 2.76 9.47
CA SER A 259 2.44 3.02 9.91
C SER A 259 3.31 3.60 8.80
N GLY A 260 3.00 3.35 7.53
CA GLY A 260 3.89 3.66 6.40
C GLY A 260 4.25 5.13 6.27
N ARG A 261 3.32 6.05 6.53
CA ARG A 261 3.62 7.51 6.53
C ARG A 261 4.56 7.93 7.66
N ALA A 262 4.51 7.27 8.81
CA ALA A 262 5.45 7.54 9.90
C ALA A 262 6.84 6.99 9.56
N LEU A 263 6.89 5.76 9.02
CA LEU A 263 8.12 5.14 8.54
C LEU A 263 8.80 5.96 7.43
N ALA A 264 8.03 6.42 6.43
CA ALA A 264 8.56 7.24 5.34
C ALA A 264 9.20 8.54 5.84
N ARG A 265 8.60 9.22 6.84
CA ARG A 265 9.18 10.41 7.47
C ARG A 265 10.43 10.09 8.28
N GLY A 266 10.43 8.97 9.00
CA GLY A 266 11.61 8.49 9.73
C GLY A 266 12.77 8.20 8.79
N LEU A 267 12.52 7.47 7.70
CA LEU A 267 13.50 7.16 6.66
C LEU A 267 13.99 8.42 5.95
N ALA A 268 13.10 9.35 5.58
CA ALA A 268 13.51 10.60 4.96
C ALA A 268 14.45 11.41 5.88
N ARG A 269 14.18 11.43 7.19
CA ARG A 269 15.07 12.10 8.17
C ARG A 269 16.39 11.37 8.39
N ALA A 270 16.40 10.04 8.31
CA ALA A 270 17.59 9.23 8.54
C ALA A 270 18.54 9.22 7.33
N LEU A 271 17.98 9.16 6.11
CA LEU A 271 18.75 8.96 4.87
C LEU A 271 19.07 10.26 4.14
N LEU A 272 18.26 11.32 4.29
CA LEU A 272 18.44 12.55 3.52
C LEU A 272 19.01 13.69 4.38
N PRO A 273 19.93 14.49 3.84
CA PRO A 273 20.35 15.72 4.50
C PRO A 273 19.15 16.67 4.65
N PRO A 274 19.09 17.50 5.72
CA PRO A 274 17.95 18.37 6.00
C PRO A 274 17.54 19.30 4.85
N ARG A 275 18.46 19.60 3.92
CA ARG A 275 18.20 20.42 2.73
C ARG A 275 17.25 19.72 1.74
N LEU A 276 17.39 18.40 1.57
CA LEU A 276 16.55 17.62 0.66
C LEU A 276 15.20 17.24 1.29
N CYS A 277 15.08 17.28 2.62
CA CYS A 277 13.79 17.06 3.28
C CYS A 277 12.74 18.14 2.93
N ALA A 278 13.17 19.33 2.49
CA ALA A 278 12.27 20.40 2.09
C ALA A 278 11.45 20.06 0.83
N SER A 279 12.04 19.35 -0.14
CA SER A 279 11.31 18.90 -1.34
C SER A 279 10.28 17.81 -1.03
N LEU A 280 10.44 17.11 0.11
CA LEU A 280 9.51 16.12 0.62
C LEU A 280 8.54 16.69 1.68
N SER A 281 8.43 18.02 1.79
CA SER A 281 7.56 18.69 2.78
C SER A 281 6.10 18.20 2.75
N ILE A 282 5.62 17.73 1.60
CA ILE A 282 4.29 17.11 1.44
C ILE A 282 4.02 15.95 2.39
N LEU A 283 5.06 15.20 2.81
CA LEU A 283 4.95 14.12 3.80
C LEU A 283 4.52 14.61 5.18
N TRP A 284 4.82 15.87 5.52
CA TRP A 284 4.45 16.51 6.77
C TRP A 284 3.14 17.29 6.64
N THR A 285 3.02 18.11 5.60
CA THR A 285 1.87 18.99 5.42
C THR A 285 0.57 18.22 5.15
N SER A 286 0.65 17.04 4.51
CA SER A 286 -0.51 16.13 4.36
C SER A 286 -1.11 15.65 5.68
N GLN A 287 -0.40 15.80 6.79
CA GLN A 287 -0.89 15.47 8.14
C GLN A 287 -1.06 16.71 9.02
N GLY A 288 -1.00 17.92 8.46
CA GLY A 288 -1.03 19.16 9.24
C GLY A 288 0.20 19.34 10.15
N LEU A 289 1.30 18.64 9.87
CA LEU A 289 2.53 18.76 10.64
C LEU A 289 3.47 19.77 9.99
N GLU A 290 4.22 20.49 10.81
CA GLU A 290 5.22 21.41 10.30
C GLU A 290 6.40 20.64 9.65
N PRO A 291 6.87 21.06 8.47
CA PRO A 291 8.06 20.48 7.87
C PRO A 291 9.29 20.76 8.75
N PRO A 292 10.32 19.89 8.73
CA PRO A 292 11.50 20.07 9.55
C PRO A 292 12.21 21.39 9.19
N ARG A 293 12.09 22.40 10.06
CA ARG A 293 12.82 23.66 9.95
C ARG A 293 14.27 23.43 10.38
N ARG A 294 15.23 24.15 9.79
CA ARG A 294 16.64 24.18 10.27
C ARG A 294 16.68 24.76 11.68
N SER A 295 16.48 23.94 12.70
CA SER A 295 16.32 24.40 14.09
C SER A 295 17.64 24.64 14.84
N GLY A 296 18.82 24.34 14.26
CA GLY A 296 20.07 24.31 15.02
C GLY A 296 21.16 25.33 14.66
N ALA A 297 21.43 25.56 13.37
CA ALA A 297 22.66 26.26 12.97
C ALA A 297 22.59 27.78 13.19
N LEU A 298 21.44 28.40 12.92
CA LEU A 298 21.28 29.86 13.07
C LEU A 298 21.16 30.30 14.54
N ARG A 299 20.61 29.47 15.44
CA ARG A 299 20.52 29.79 16.87
C ARG A 299 21.86 29.72 17.61
N ARG A 300 22.85 28.98 17.11
CA ARG A 300 24.21 29.01 17.69
C ARG A 300 25.00 30.20 17.18
N ALA A 301 24.87 30.58 15.91
CA ALA A 301 25.49 31.79 15.37
C ALA A 301 24.96 33.07 16.05
N ALA A 302 23.67 33.14 16.35
CA ALA A 302 23.05 34.29 17.05
C ALA A 302 23.29 34.32 18.57
N ARG A 303 23.93 33.30 19.16
CA ARG A 303 24.32 33.27 20.59
C ARG A 303 25.83 33.43 20.80
N SER A 304 26.62 33.37 19.73
CA SER A 304 28.07 33.57 19.76
C SER A 304 28.48 34.98 19.34
N SER A 305 27.51 35.89 19.17
CA SER A 305 27.66 37.32 18.88
C SER A 305 27.05 38.11 20.03
#